data_AF-A0A1H4SFL7-F1
#
_entry.id   AF-A0A1H4SFL7-F1
#
_cell.length_a   1.000
_cell.length_b   1.000
_cell.length_c   1.000
_cell.angle_alpha   90.00
_cell.angle_beta   90.00
_cell.angle_gamma   90.00
#
_symmetry.space_group_name_H-M   'P 1'
#
loop_
_entity.id
_entity.type
_entity.pdbx_description
1 polymer ?
#
loop_
_entity_poly.entity_id
_entity_poly.type
_entity_poly.pdbx_seq_one_letter_code
_entity_poly.pdbx_strand_id
1 'polypeptide(L)'
;MMDHDTVSKNVYILDNSRRWVKEANMKGVELLNIVDKSFDLGGSFDNFKLITDSRLITQYYFILALHRSLEWLKQGKKIAPEFEKFFFEIEKIPYLEDIRNMHEHEQEYAIGKGRDRERFFYEDKERSYVSDATGSIGTIDGKYRIGGRLIVQDAISICERILPEIEQVIEKYQSNY
;
A
#
# COMPACT_ATOMS: atom_id res chain seq x y z
N MET A 1 -10.87 -29.03 21.28
CA MET A 1 -9.42 -28.77 21.19
C MET A 1 -9.08 -28.80 19.71
N MET A 2 -8.59 -27.70 19.13
CA MET A 2 -8.16 -27.68 17.72
C MET A 2 -6.93 -28.57 17.55
N ASP A 3 -6.76 -29.20 16.39
CA ASP A 3 -5.51 -29.90 16.08
C ASP A 3 -4.35 -28.92 15.85
N HIS A 4 -3.12 -29.42 16.03
CA HIS A 4 -1.89 -28.65 15.94
C HIS A 4 -1.69 -28.00 14.57
N ASP A 5 -2.13 -28.65 13.49
CA ASP A 5 -1.99 -28.15 12.12
C ASP A 5 -2.89 -26.94 11.87
N THR A 6 -4.11 -26.97 12.42
CA THR A 6 -5.06 -25.86 12.37
C THR A 6 -4.54 -24.65 13.13
N VAL A 7 -3.98 -24.85 14.34
CA VAL A 7 -3.38 -23.76 15.12
C VAL A 7 -2.19 -23.16 14.38
N SER A 8 -1.30 -23.99 13.84
CA SER A 8 -0.12 -23.54 13.07
C SER A 8 -0.52 -22.71 11.84
N LYS A 9 -1.53 -23.17 11.09
CA LYS A 9 -2.06 -22.45 9.93
C LYS A 9 -2.69 -21.10 10.32
N ASN A 10 -3.43 -21.06 11.42
CA ASN A 10 -4.06 -19.83 11.90
C ASN A 10 -2.99 -18.81 12.33
N VAL A 11 -1.99 -19.24 13.10
CA VAL A 11 -0.86 -18.39 13.48
C VAL A 11 -0.14 -17.84 12.25
N TYR A 12 0.09 -18.66 11.23
CA TYR A 12 0.69 -18.21 9.97
C TYR A 12 -0.13 -17.12 9.27
N ILE A 13 -1.45 -17.26 9.18
CA ILE A 13 -2.34 -16.27 8.56
C ILE A 13 -2.33 -14.94 9.34
N LEU A 14 -2.42 -15.02 10.67
CA LEU A 14 -2.40 -13.84 11.53
C LEU A 14 -1.04 -13.12 11.46
N ASP A 15 0.06 -13.85 11.50
CA ASP A 15 1.40 -13.28 11.39
C ASP A 15 1.64 -12.60 10.03
N ASN A 16 1.18 -13.21 8.93
CA ASN A 16 1.28 -12.59 7.60
C ASN A 16 0.46 -11.30 7.53
N SER A 17 -0.70 -11.25 8.17
CA SER A 17 -1.51 -10.03 8.22
C SER A 17 -0.75 -8.87 8.87
N ARG A 18 -0.11 -9.12 10.02
CA ARG A 18 0.80 -8.15 10.66
C ARG A 18 1.96 -7.78 9.75
N ARG A 19 2.65 -8.78 9.20
CA ARG A 19 3.85 -8.60 8.38
C ARG A 19 3.58 -7.66 7.21
N TRP A 20 2.51 -7.88 6.46
CA TRP A 20 2.21 -7.06 5.29
C TRP A 20 1.79 -5.63 5.65
N VAL A 21 1.04 -5.42 6.75
CA VAL A 21 0.76 -4.06 7.28
C VAL A 21 2.06 -3.34 7.65
N LYS A 22 3.00 -4.04 8.31
CA LYS A 22 4.32 -3.49 8.65
C LYS A 22 5.14 -3.15 7.40
N GLU A 23 5.18 -4.04 6.41
CA GLU A 23 5.87 -3.78 5.13
C GLU A 23 5.26 -2.58 4.39
N ALA A 24 3.93 -2.45 4.38
CA ALA A 24 3.27 -1.30 3.78
C ALA A 24 3.68 0.02 4.48
N ASN A 25 3.71 0.04 5.81
CA ASN A 25 4.20 1.20 6.54
C ASN A 25 5.67 1.52 6.20
N MET A 26 6.55 0.53 6.30
CA MET A 26 7.98 0.70 6.04
C MET A 26 8.26 1.20 4.63
N LYS A 27 7.59 0.63 3.61
CA LYS A 27 7.75 1.06 2.22
C LYS A 27 7.14 2.42 1.94
N GLY A 28 6.05 2.79 2.63
CA GLY A 28 5.52 4.15 2.56
C GLY A 28 6.51 5.17 3.10
N VAL A 29 7.09 4.92 4.27
CA VAL A 29 8.10 5.81 4.88
C VAL A 29 9.36 5.89 4.02
N GLU A 30 9.83 4.75 3.49
CA GLU A 30 10.95 4.72 2.55
C GLU A 30 10.68 5.55 1.29
N LEU A 31 9.47 5.44 0.73
CA LEU A 31 9.06 6.21 -0.44
C LEU A 31 9.09 7.72 -0.19
N LEU A 32 8.54 8.19 0.94
CA LEU A 32 8.59 9.61 1.30
C LEU A 32 10.03 10.10 1.47
N ASN A 33 10.90 9.31 2.11
CA ASN A 33 12.32 9.66 2.25
C ASN A 33 13.04 9.77 0.89
N ILE A 34 12.69 8.96 -0.11
CA ILE A 34 13.23 9.07 -1.47
C ILE A 34 12.75 10.37 -2.13
N VAL A 35 11.46 10.69 -1.96
CA VAL A 35 10.85 11.91 -2.50
C VAL A 35 11.52 13.16 -1.91
N ASP A 36 11.70 13.22 -0.59
CA ASP A 36 12.34 14.35 0.09
C ASP A 36 13.79 14.55 -0.41
N LYS A 37 14.56 13.47 -0.51
CA LYS A 37 15.93 13.52 -1.08
C LYS A 37 15.96 13.98 -2.53
N SER A 38 14.90 13.76 -3.29
CA SER A 38 14.80 14.19 -4.69
C SER A 38 14.75 15.71 -4.82
N PHE A 39 14.19 16.41 -3.82
CA PHE A 39 14.10 17.87 -3.80
C PHE A 39 15.41 18.53 -3.35
N ASP A 40 16.20 17.86 -2.51
CA ASP A 40 17.46 18.40 -1.97
C ASP A 40 18.64 18.29 -2.94
N LEU A 41 18.56 17.37 -3.91
CA LEU A 41 19.67 17.10 -4.83
C LEU A 41 19.61 18.03 -6.05
N GLY A 42 20.36 19.14 -6.00
CA GLY A 42 20.76 19.94 -7.16
C GLY A 42 21.74 19.21 -8.09
N GLY A 43 21.37 18.02 -8.55
CA GLY A 43 22.28 16.98 -9.05
C GLY A 43 22.25 16.69 -10.56
N SER A 44 23.32 16.03 -11.01
CA SER A 44 23.51 15.54 -12.39
C SER A 44 22.43 14.54 -12.82
N PHE A 45 22.29 14.36 -14.15
CA PHE A 45 21.30 13.48 -14.78
C PHE A 45 21.33 12.03 -14.25
N ASP A 46 22.51 11.48 -13.96
CA ASP A 46 22.66 10.11 -13.46
C ASP A 46 22.06 9.92 -12.05
N ASN A 47 22.24 10.91 -11.17
CA ASN A 47 21.64 10.89 -9.84
C ASN A 47 20.11 10.97 -9.94
N PHE A 48 19.59 11.81 -10.84
CA PHE A 48 18.16 11.93 -11.08
C PHE A 48 17.53 10.61 -11.54
N LYS A 49 18.21 9.89 -12.45
CA LYS A 49 17.74 8.58 -12.93
C LYS A 49 17.68 7.54 -11.82
N LEU A 50 18.76 7.39 -11.03
CA LEU A 50 18.81 6.40 -9.93
C LEU A 50 17.70 6.63 -8.89
N ILE A 51 17.45 7.89 -8.55
CA ILE A 51 16.40 8.29 -7.61
C ILE A 51 15.02 7.98 -8.18
N THR A 52 14.79 8.29 -9.47
CA THR A 52 13.53 8.00 -10.15
C THR A 52 13.24 6.50 -10.20
N ASP A 53 14.24 5.70 -10.58
CA ASP A 53 14.11 4.23 -10.65
C ASP A 53 13.80 3.65 -9.26
N SER A 54 14.53 4.10 -8.23
CA SER A 54 14.33 3.68 -6.85
C SER A 54 12.93 4.07 -6.35
N ARG A 55 12.46 5.29 -6.67
CA ARG A 55 11.10 5.75 -6.33
C ARG A 55 10.03 4.87 -6.95
N LEU A 56 10.12 4.54 -8.24
CA LEU A 56 9.14 3.71 -8.93
C LEU A 56 9.09 2.29 -8.38
N ILE A 57 10.26 1.70 -8.10
CA ILE A 57 10.35 0.37 -7.49
C ILE A 57 9.74 0.37 -6.08
N THR A 58 10.11 1.34 -5.24
CA THR A 58 9.57 1.43 -3.87
C THR A 58 8.07 1.72 -3.87
N GLN A 59 7.58 2.54 -4.80
CA GLN A 59 6.15 2.76 -5.02
C GLN A 59 5.41 1.47 -5.36
N TYR A 60 5.93 0.67 -6.30
CA TYR A 60 5.32 -0.61 -6.66
C TYR A 60 5.22 -1.55 -5.44
N TYR A 61 6.31 -1.68 -4.67
CA TYR A 61 6.32 -2.51 -3.47
C TYR A 61 5.36 -2.00 -2.38
N PHE A 62 5.23 -0.68 -2.22
CA PHE A 62 4.29 -0.07 -1.29
C PHE A 62 2.84 -0.43 -1.63
N ILE A 63 2.44 -0.27 -2.90
CA ILE A 63 1.09 -0.60 -3.38
C ILE A 63 0.81 -2.10 -3.22
N LEU A 64 1.77 -2.94 -3.60
CA LEU A 64 1.68 -4.38 -3.44
C LEU A 64 1.50 -4.75 -1.96
N ALA A 65 2.28 -4.14 -1.07
CA ALA A 65 2.20 -4.42 0.36
C ALA A 65 0.83 -4.04 0.93
N LEU A 66 0.29 -2.87 0.61
CA LEU A 66 -1.06 -2.47 1.01
C LEU A 66 -2.14 -3.45 0.53
N HIS A 67 -2.07 -3.88 -0.73
CA HIS A 67 -3.03 -4.85 -1.26
C HIS A 67 -2.90 -6.21 -0.56
N ARG A 68 -1.66 -6.67 -0.30
CA ARG A 68 -1.43 -7.90 0.47
C ARG A 68 -1.94 -7.79 1.90
N SER A 69 -1.80 -6.64 2.55
CA SER A 69 -2.40 -6.39 3.87
C SER A 69 -3.91 -6.64 3.84
N LEU A 70 -4.61 -6.07 2.86
CA LEU A 70 -6.06 -6.25 2.70
C LEU A 70 -6.44 -7.74 2.57
N GLU A 71 -5.74 -8.46 1.69
CA GLU A 71 -5.99 -9.89 1.45
C GLU A 71 -5.74 -10.75 2.70
N TRP A 72 -4.65 -10.51 3.42
CA TRP A 72 -4.34 -11.26 4.64
C TRP A 72 -5.29 -10.91 5.78
N LEU A 73 -5.61 -9.62 5.99
CA LEU A 73 -6.59 -9.19 7.00
C LEU A 73 -7.97 -9.79 6.74
N LYS A 74 -8.37 -9.93 5.46
CA LYS A 74 -9.61 -10.61 5.05
C LYS A 74 -9.62 -12.11 5.42
N GLN A 75 -8.47 -12.78 5.41
CA GLN A 75 -8.37 -14.14 5.96
C GLN A 75 -8.32 -14.13 7.49
N GLY A 76 -7.58 -13.19 8.09
CA GLY A 76 -7.44 -13.02 9.53
C GLY A 76 -8.77 -12.85 10.25
N LYS A 77 -9.71 -12.10 9.67
CA LYS A 77 -11.06 -11.92 10.26
C LYS A 77 -11.90 -13.19 10.35
N LYS A 78 -11.55 -14.24 9.60
CA LYS A 78 -12.19 -15.57 9.72
C LYS A 78 -11.67 -16.36 10.92
N ILE A 79 -10.53 -15.95 11.48
CA ILE A 79 -9.85 -16.59 12.62
C ILE A 79 -10.11 -15.80 13.90
N ALA A 80 -9.92 -14.48 13.84
CA ALA A 80 -10.10 -13.55 14.95
C ALA A 80 -10.99 -12.37 14.46
N PRO A 81 -12.25 -12.27 14.93
CA PRO A 81 -13.19 -11.22 14.49
C PRO A 81 -12.66 -9.79 14.67
N GLU A 82 -11.76 -9.56 15.63
CA GLU A 82 -11.11 -8.27 15.84
C GLU A 82 -10.33 -7.78 14.60
N PHE A 83 -9.97 -8.66 13.66
CA PHE A 83 -9.32 -8.28 12.40
C PHE A 83 -10.25 -7.57 11.41
N GLU A 84 -11.56 -7.65 11.61
CA GLU A 84 -12.54 -7.00 10.72
C GLU A 84 -12.38 -5.48 10.71
N LYS A 85 -12.14 -4.84 11.87
CA LYS A 85 -11.87 -3.40 11.91
C LYS A 85 -10.60 -3.03 11.13
N PHE A 86 -9.54 -3.82 11.24
CA PHE A 86 -8.27 -3.54 10.54
C PHE A 86 -8.42 -3.67 9.03
N PHE A 87 -9.16 -4.69 8.58
CA PHE A 87 -9.53 -4.86 7.18
C PHE A 87 -10.26 -3.61 6.66
N PHE A 88 -11.28 -3.13 7.38
CA PHE A 88 -12.02 -1.94 6.99
C PHE A 88 -11.18 -0.66 6.97
N GLU A 89 -10.19 -0.52 7.86
CA GLU A 89 -9.29 0.62 7.84
C GLU A 89 -8.41 0.66 6.58
N ILE A 90 -7.91 -0.49 6.12
CA ILE A 90 -7.14 -0.57 4.87
C ILE A 90 -8.06 -0.45 3.64
N GLU A 91 -9.26 -1.04 3.68
CA GLU A 91 -10.25 -0.96 2.59
C GLU A 91 -10.69 0.48 2.29
N LYS A 92 -10.68 1.36 3.30
CA LYS A 92 -10.96 2.80 3.12
C LYS A 92 -9.93 3.54 2.29
N ILE A 93 -8.74 2.97 2.02
CA ILE A 93 -7.71 3.59 1.19
C ILE A 93 -8.25 3.69 -0.24
N PRO A 94 -8.53 4.91 -0.75
CA PRO A 94 -9.22 5.06 -2.03
C PRO A 94 -8.39 4.51 -3.19
N TYR A 95 -9.07 3.83 -4.11
CA TYR A 95 -8.52 3.35 -5.38
C TYR A 95 -7.34 2.37 -5.27
N LEU A 96 -7.11 1.77 -4.10
CA LEU A 96 -6.00 0.83 -3.89
C LEU A 96 -6.03 -0.34 -4.89
N GLU A 97 -7.18 -0.96 -5.09
CA GLU A 97 -7.34 -2.08 -6.03
C GLU A 97 -7.09 -1.64 -7.49
N ASP A 98 -7.67 -0.50 -7.89
CA ASP A 98 -7.51 0.05 -9.24
C ASP A 98 -6.03 0.38 -9.52
N ILE A 99 -5.34 1.06 -8.61
CA ILE A 99 -3.93 1.41 -8.74
C ILE A 99 -3.06 0.15 -8.83
N ARG A 100 -3.28 -0.83 -7.95
CA ARG A 100 -2.54 -2.10 -7.99
C ARG A 100 -2.71 -2.79 -9.34
N ASN A 101 -3.95 -2.90 -9.81
CA ASN A 101 -4.24 -3.52 -11.11
C ASN A 101 -3.53 -2.79 -12.27
N MET A 102 -3.55 -1.46 -12.25
CA MET A 102 -2.92 -0.64 -13.29
C MET A 102 -1.39 -0.73 -13.27
N HIS A 103 -0.78 -0.85 -12.09
CA HIS A 103 0.65 -1.10 -11.96
C HIS A 103 1.06 -2.49 -12.47
N GLU A 104 0.29 -3.55 -12.18
CA GLU A 104 0.63 -4.90 -12.64
C GLU A 104 0.44 -5.11 -14.14
N HIS A 105 -0.49 -4.36 -14.74
CA HIS A 105 -0.82 -4.46 -16.16
C HIS A 105 -0.43 -3.19 -16.94
N GLU A 106 0.54 -2.41 -16.46
CA GLU A 106 0.94 -1.11 -17.04
C GLU A 106 1.21 -1.20 -18.55
N GLN A 107 1.90 -2.26 -18.98
CA GLN A 107 2.21 -2.49 -20.39
C GLN A 107 0.95 -2.64 -21.26
N GLU A 108 -0.11 -3.26 -20.73
CA GLU A 108 -1.38 -3.40 -21.43
C GLU A 108 -2.08 -2.06 -21.58
N TYR A 109 -2.14 -1.25 -20.51
CA TYR A 109 -2.75 0.07 -20.54
C TYR A 109 -1.98 1.04 -21.44
N ALA A 110 -0.65 0.98 -21.44
CA ALA A 110 0.22 1.80 -22.28
C ALA A 110 -0.06 1.61 -23.78
N ILE A 111 -0.44 0.41 -24.21
CA ILE A 111 -0.83 0.10 -25.60
C ILE A 111 -2.34 0.18 -25.83
N GLY A 112 -3.10 0.71 -24.87
CA GLY A 112 -4.54 0.93 -24.97
C GLY A 112 -5.41 -0.32 -24.77
N LYS A 113 -4.86 -1.39 -24.19
CA LYS A 113 -5.57 -2.59 -23.73
C LYS A 113 -5.87 -2.48 -22.21
N GLY A 114 -6.28 -3.59 -21.58
CA GLY A 114 -6.60 -3.65 -20.17
C GLY A 114 -8.10 -3.45 -19.87
N ARG A 115 -8.53 -3.99 -18.73
CA ARG A 115 -9.90 -3.81 -18.21
C ARG A 115 -10.01 -2.44 -17.53
N ASP A 116 -11.14 -1.75 -17.62
CA ASP A 116 -11.36 -0.46 -16.92
C ASP A 116 -10.32 0.63 -17.30
N ARG A 117 -9.86 0.63 -18.57
CA ARG A 117 -8.86 1.55 -19.13
C ARG A 117 -9.23 3.03 -18.94
N GLU A 118 -10.52 3.36 -18.93
CA GLU A 118 -11.00 4.71 -18.67
C GLU A 118 -10.56 5.26 -17.31
N ARG A 119 -10.18 4.39 -16.37
CA ARG A 119 -9.68 4.75 -15.05
C ARG A 119 -8.16 4.87 -14.98
N PHE A 120 -7.44 4.57 -16.07
CA PHE A 120 -5.97 4.65 -16.12
C PHE A 120 -5.48 6.10 -16.02
N PHE A 121 -6.21 7.05 -16.57
CA PHE A 121 -5.98 8.47 -16.35
C PHE A 121 -6.94 8.99 -15.30
N TYR A 122 -6.41 9.64 -14.28
CA TYR A 122 -7.17 10.33 -13.26
C TYR A 122 -7.06 11.83 -13.47
N GLU A 123 -8.21 12.50 -13.53
CA GLU A 123 -8.33 13.96 -13.65
C GLU A 123 -8.87 14.53 -12.34
N ASP A 124 -8.08 15.37 -11.67
CA ASP A 124 -8.52 16.17 -10.53
C ASP A 124 -8.88 17.56 -11.04
N LYS A 125 -10.18 17.81 -11.28
CA LYS A 125 -10.67 19.08 -11.83
C LYS A 125 -10.49 20.25 -10.87
N GLU A 126 -10.56 19.99 -9.56
CA GLU A 126 -10.38 21.02 -8.53
C GLU A 126 -8.93 21.50 -8.49
N ARG A 127 -7.98 20.57 -8.64
CA ARG A 127 -6.53 20.87 -8.63
C ARG A 127 -5.91 21.01 -10.01
N SER A 128 -6.69 20.86 -11.08
CA SER A 128 -6.30 21.04 -12.48
C SER A 128 -5.06 20.22 -12.91
N TYR A 129 -5.02 18.93 -12.56
CA TYR A 129 -4.00 18.01 -13.09
C TYR A 129 -4.60 16.71 -13.62
N VAL A 130 -3.85 16.08 -14.51
CA VAL A 130 -4.08 14.73 -15.00
C VAL A 130 -2.87 13.89 -14.65
N SER A 131 -3.09 12.71 -14.08
CA SER A 131 -2.06 11.71 -13.80
C SER A 131 -2.46 10.40 -14.45
N ASP A 132 -1.53 9.70 -15.08
CA ASP A 132 -1.71 8.26 -15.25
C ASP A 132 -1.62 7.56 -13.88
N ALA A 133 -2.09 6.32 -13.82
CA ALA A 133 -2.20 5.56 -12.60
C ALA A 133 -0.86 5.00 -12.08
N THR A 134 0.19 5.02 -12.89
CA THR A 134 1.52 4.50 -12.52
C THR A 134 2.49 5.61 -12.11
N GLY A 135 2.17 6.85 -12.45
CA GLY A 135 2.86 8.05 -12.05
C GLY A 135 2.54 8.48 -10.63
N SER A 136 3.24 9.53 -10.22
CA SER A 136 3.14 10.10 -8.87
C SER A 136 3.31 11.60 -8.91
N ILE A 137 2.55 12.32 -8.07
CA ILE A 137 2.56 13.78 -8.02
C ILE A 137 2.73 14.23 -6.57
N GLY A 138 3.72 15.08 -6.33
CA GLY A 138 3.78 15.92 -5.15
C GLY A 138 2.94 17.18 -5.38
N THR A 139 2.06 17.49 -4.44
CA THR A 139 1.08 18.58 -4.57
C THR A 139 1.38 19.71 -3.57
N ILE A 140 0.76 20.87 -3.81
CA ILE A 140 0.97 22.09 -3.01
C ILE A 140 0.59 21.91 -1.53
N ASP A 141 -0.32 20.97 -1.21
CA ASP A 141 -0.68 20.59 0.16
C ASP A 141 0.36 19.69 0.86
N GLY A 142 1.54 19.48 0.26
CA GLY A 142 2.62 18.66 0.80
C GLY A 142 2.34 17.15 0.75
N LYS A 143 1.23 16.73 0.12
CA LYS A 143 0.88 15.31 -0.01
C LYS A 143 1.55 14.68 -1.22
N TYR A 144 1.93 13.41 -1.08
CA TYR A 144 2.47 12.62 -2.17
C TYR A 144 1.40 11.63 -2.64
N ARG A 145 0.98 11.77 -3.90
CA ARG A 145 -0.12 11.02 -4.49
C ARG A 145 0.39 10.05 -5.55
N ILE A 146 0.04 8.78 -5.40
CA ILE A 146 0.24 7.74 -6.42
C ILE A 146 -1.00 7.70 -7.32
N GLY A 147 -0.79 7.65 -8.63
CA GLY A 147 -1.85 7.67 -9.63
C GLY A 147 -2.76 8.89 -9.51
N GLY A 148 -2.24 10.00 -8.98
CA GLY A 148 -3.02 11.20 -8.67
C GLY A 148 -4.06 11.07 -7.55
N ARG A 149 -4.18 9.93 -6.85
CA ARG A 149 -5.35 9.69 -5.97
C ARG A 149 -5.05 9.02 -4.63
N LEU A 150 -4.12 8.07 -4.57
CA LEU A 150 -3.74 7.44 -3.31
C LEU A 150 -2.70 8.29 -2.59
N ILE A 151 -3.07 8.81 -1.42
CA ILE A 151 -2.19 9.64 -0.59
C ILE A 151 -1.33 8.72 0.30
N VAL A 152 -0.03 8.75 0.11
CA VAL A 152 0.91 7.86 0.81
C VAL A 152 0.94 8.13 2.31
N GLN A 153 0.92 9.40 2.72
CA GLN A 153 0.88 9.79 4.13
C GLN A 153 -0.35 9.23 4.86
N ASP A 154 -1.54 9.31 4.24
CA ASP A 154 -2.79 8.85 4.85
C ASP A 154 -2.75 7.31 5.06
N ALA A 155 -2.21 6.58 4.08
CA ALA A 155 -2.01 5.13 4.18
C ALA A 155 -0.98 4.75 5.26
N ILE A 156 0.13 5.47 5.37
CA ILE A 156 1.13 5.29 6.44
C ILE A 156 0.48 5.46 7.82
N SER A 157 -0.26 6.55 8.02
CA SER A 157 -0.95 6.82 9.29
C SER A 157 -1.98 5.75 9.65
N ILE A 158 -2.66 5.18 8.66
CA ILE A 158 -3.55 4.02 8.89
C ILE A 158 -2.72 2.83 9.39
N CYS A 159 -1.64 2.46 8.69
CA CYS A 159 -0.81 1.33 9.06
C CYS A 159 -0.18 1.49 10.46
N GLU A 160 0.36 2.67 10.78
CA GLU A 160 0.93 3.00 12.10
C GLU A 160 -0.07 2.81 13.23
N ARG A 161 -1.32 3.25 13.02
CA ARG A 161 -2.35 3.14 14.03
C ARG A 161 -2.79 1.70 14.27
N ILE A 162 -3.01 0.93 13.20
CA ILE A 162 -3.57 -0.43 13.34
C ILE A 162 -2.52 -1.48 13.71
N LEU A 163 -1.23 -1.26 13.42
CA LEU A 163 -0.19 -2.27 13.61
C LEU A 163 -0.03 -2.72 15.07
N PRO A 164 0.05 -1.82 16.08
CA PRO A 164 0.11 -2.23 17.48
C PRO A 164 -1.15 -2.99 17.94
N GLU A 165 -2.31 -2.62 17.41
CA GLU A 165 -3.57 -3.30 17.73
C GLU A 165 -3.60 -4.72 17.15
N ILE A 166 -3.07 -4.93 15.94
CA ILE A 166 -2.91 -6.25 15.34
C ILE A 166 -2.00 -7.12 16.22
N GLU A 167 -0.86 -6.59 16.66
CA GLU A 167 0.09 -7.31 17.50
C GLU A 167 -0.56 -7.81 18.81
N GLN A 168 -1.34 -6.97 19.46
CA GLN A 168 -2.09 -7.35 20.67
C GLN A 168 -3.09 -8.48 20.43
N VAL A 169 -3.80 -8.47 19.29
CA VAL A 169 -4.75 -9.54 18.96
C VAL A 169 -4.02 -10.87 18.71
N ILE A 170 -2.85 -10.82 18.05
CA ILE A 170 -2.03 -12.01 17.79
C ILE A 170 -1.51 -12.61 19.10
N GLU A 171 -0.95 -11.78 19.99
CA GLU A 171 -0.45 -12.22 21.29
C GLU A 171 -1.55 -12.86 22.14
N LYS A 172 -2.74 -12.24 22.16
CA LYS A 172 -3.92 -12.80 22.83
C LYS A 172 -4.34 -14.12 22.21
N TYR A 173 -4.33 -14.26 20.88
CA TYR A 173 -4.66 -15.52 20.21
C TYR A 173 -3.68 -16.63 20.60
N GLN A 174 -2.38 -16.35 20.54
CA GLN A 174 -1.31 -17.29 20.90
C GLN A 174 -1.30 -17.66 22.38
N SER A 175 -1.79 -16.79 23.27
CA SER A 175 -1.86 -17.10 24.71
C SER A 175 -3.03 -18.04 25.07
N ASN A 176 -4.00 -18.21 24.16
CA ASN A 176 -5.19 -19.03 24.39
C ASN A 176 -5.09 -20.46 23.80
N TYR A 177 -3.98 -20.78 23.13
CA TYR A 177 -3.73 -22.07 22.45
C TYR A 177 -2.29 -22.52 22.68
#